data_AF-A0A7S3APK9-F1
#
_entry.id   AF-A0A7S3APK9-F1
#
_cell.length_a   1.000
_cell.length_b   1.000
_cell.length_c   1.000
_cell.angle_alpha   90.00
_cell.angle_beta   90.00
_cell.angle_gamma   90.00
#
_symmetry.space_group_name_H-M   'P 1'
#
loop_
_entity.id
_entity.type
_entity.pdbx_description
1 polymer ?
#
loop_
_entity_poly.entity_id
_entity_poly.type
_entity_poly.pdbx_seq_one_letter_code
_entity_poly.pdbx_strand_id
1 'polypeptide(L)'
;TFEEAGIEPANSATYQTFITLVQELRSKNASISNTLGLPIPFPYFHALILLMYVNWGLLCIAFIDLDSHFSPVLLFLVIFVSVGIREVAVSLVDPFGLDEVDFPIQQYMTELRTAVGSLAFDIDWPPNLKVKHVSRKPAKSHDDIKAPEQDGHGRSASPTSSRIERCV
;
A
#
# COMPACT_ATOMS: atom_id res chain seq x y z
N THR A 1 7.09 56.07 20.94
CA THR A 1 5.69 56.19 20.48
C THR A 1 5.43 55.21 19.35
N PHE A 2 5.48 53.93 19.67
CA PHE A 2 4.99 52.80 18.85
C PHE A 2 4.12 51.96 19.77
N GLU A 3 3.14 52.64 20.36
CA GLU A 3 2.26 52.15 21.39
C GLU A 3 0.88 52.60 20.92
N GLU A 4 0.17 51.67 20.25
CA GLU A 4 -1.22 51.71 19.76
C GLU A 4 -1.34 50.99 18.39
N ALA A 5 -0.88 49.74 18.32
CA ALA A 5 -1.62 48.75 17.55
C ALA A 5 -2.18 47.79 18.59
N GLY A 6 -3.46 47.97 18.94
CA GLY A 6 -4.21 47.12 19.85
C GLY A 6 -4.33 45.69 19.31
N ILE A 7 -3.22 44.97 19.31
CA ILE A 7 -3.19 43.51 19.19
C ILE A 7 -3.56 43.02 20.57
N GLU A 8 -4.86 42.81 20.79
CA GLU A 8 -5.34 42.06 21.94
C GLU A 8 -4.50 40.78 22.12
N PRO A 9 -4.18 40.34 23.35
CA PRO A 9 -3.55 39.05 23.62
C PRO A 9 -4.54 37.88 23.37
N ALA A 10 -5.31 37.97 22.30
CA ALA A 10 -6.18 36.93 21.80
C ALA A 10 -5.31 35.77 21.33
N ASN A 11 -5.29 34.74 22.19
CA ASN A 11 -5.12 33.34 21.87
C ASN A 11 -3.71 32.76 21.99
N SER A 12 -3.04 32.98 23.12
CA SER A 12 -1.89 32.13 23.52
C SER A 12 -2.19 30.64 23.34
N ALA A 13 -3.43 30.21 23.63
CA ALA A 13 -3.92 28.87 23.38
C ALA A 13 -3.88 28.45 21.89
N THR A 14 -4.35 29.29 20.96
CA THR A 14 -4.32 28.99 19.50
C THR A 14 -2.90 28.94 18.96
N TYR A 15 -2.00 29.82 19.44
CA TYR A 15 -0.59 29.76 19.08
C TYR A 15 0.05 28.44 19.54
N GLN A 16 -0.25 27.98 20.76
CA GLN A 16 0.22 26.69 21.24
C GLN A 16 -0.31 25.54 20.37
N THR A 17 -1.58 25.58 19.95
CA THR A 17 -2.13 24.58 19.02
C THR A 17 -1.36 24.54 17.71
N PHE A 18 -1.06 25.69 17.12
CA PHE A 18 -0.28 25.78 15.89
C PHE A 18 1.12 25.18 16.08
N ILE A 19 1.83 25.55 17.15
CA ILE A 19 3.14 25.00 17.47
C ILE A 19 3.09 23.48 17.66
N THR A 20 2.06 22.96 18.33
CA THR A 20 1.91 21.50 18.50
C THR A 20 1.67 20.78 17.18
N LEU A 21 0.89 21.35 16.25
CA LEU A 21 0.65 20.77 14.93
C LEU A 21 1.93 20.72 14.08
N VAL A 22 2.72 21.80 14.12
CA VAL A 22 4.02 21.86 13.40
C VAL A 22 5.01 20.86 14.00
N GLN A 23 5.06 20.73 15.32
CA GLN A 23 5.90 19.75 16.00
C GLN A 23 5.47 18.32 15.70
N GLU A 24 4.16 18.05 15.66
CA GLU A 24 3.62 16.75 15.29
C GLU A 24 4.04 16.39 13.86
N LEU A 25 3.84 17.29 12.90
CA LEU A 25 4.26 17.09 11.51
C LEU A 25 5.77 16.77 11.41
N ARG A 26 6.60 17.55 12.11
CA ARG A 26 8.05 17.32 12.16
C ARG A 26 8.40 15.97 12.78
N SER A 27 7.73 15.60 13.87
CA SER A 27 7.94 14.32 14.56
C SER A 27 7.60 13.13 13.66
N LYS A 28 6.48 13.18 12.94
CA LYS A 28 6.06 12.14 11.99
C LYS A 28 7.05 12.00 10.83
N ASN A 29 7.48 13.12 10.23
CA ASN A 29 8.47 13.10 9.15
C ASN A 29 9.82 12.52 9.63
N ALA A 30 10.28 12.93 10.82
CA ALA A 30 11.50 12.39 11.41
C ALA A 30 11.39 10.88 11.68
N SER A 31 10.23 10.41 12.16
CA SER A 31 10.00 8.98 12.38
C SER A 31 10.12 8.19 11.07
N ILE A 32 9.49 8.65 9.99
CA ILE A 32 9.53 7.98 8.68
C ILE A 32 10.97 7.93 8.16
N SER A 33 11.66 9.08 8.18
CA SER A 33 13.06 9.16 7.72
C SER A 33 14.00 8.31 8.54
N ASN A 34 13.78 8.20 9.86
CA ASN A 34 14.58 7.35 10.73
C ASN A 34 14.33 5.86 10.46
N THR A 35 13.07 5.46 10.28
CA THR A 35 12.72 4.07 9.93
C THR A 35 13.34 3.66 8.58
N LEU A 36 13.31 4.54 7.57
CA LEU A 36 13.94 4.27 6.27
C LEU A 36 15.48 4.28 6.33
N GLY A 37 16.06 5.04 7.26
CA GLY A 37 17.50 5.09 7.49
C GLY A 37 18.09 3.90 8.23
N LEU A 38 17.26 2.95 8.68
CA LEU A 38 17.67 1.72 9.38
C LEU A 38 17.46 0.49 8.48
N PRO A 39 18.23 0.35 7.38
CA PRO A 39 18.12 -0.82 6.53
C PRO A 39 18.56 -2.08 7.30
N ILE A 40 17.92 -3.20 6.98
CA ILE A 40 18.31 -4.51 7.53
C ILE A 40 19.76 -4.79 7.12
N PRO A 41 20.66 -5.17 8.05
CA PRO A 41 22.05 -5.40 7.68
C PRO A 41 22.14 -6.58 6.72
N PHE A 42 22.91 -6.40 5.64
CA PHE A 42 23.16 -7.38 4.58
C PHE A 42 23.39 -8.84 5.04
N PRO A 43 24.19 -9.13 6.09
CA PRO A 43 24.41 -10.52 6.52
C PRO A 43 23.16 -11.19 7.08
N TYR A 44 22.24 -10.45 7.72
CA TYR A 44 21.00 -11.06 8.25
C TYR A 44 20.09 -11.54 7.13
N PHE A 45 19.98 -10.77 6.04
CA PHE A 45 19.19 -11.16 4.88
C PHE A 45 19.68 -12.48 4.28
N HIS A 46 20.99 -12.62 4.10
CA HIS A 46 21.59 -13.84 3.55
C HIS A 46 21.46 -15.03 4.51
N ALA A 47 21.64 -14.79 5.82
CA ALA A 47 21.49 -15.84 6.83
C ALA A 47 20.05 -16.39 6.87
N LEU A 48 19.03 -15.54 6.75
CA LEU A 48 17.62 -15.98 6.73
C LEU A 48 17.29 -16.83 5.49
N ILE A 49 17.82 -16.44 4.32
CA ILE A 49 17.65 -17.22 3.09
C ILE A 49 18.34 -18.58 3.20
N LEU A 50 19.58 -18.60 3.70
CA LEU A 50 20.32 -19.85 3.91
C LEU A 50 19.59 -20.76 4.90
N LEU A 51 19.12 -20.23 6.02
CA LEU A 51 18.36 -20.98 7.03
C LEU A 51 17.08 -21.58 6.43
N MET A 52 16.39 -20.84 5.57
CA MET A 52 15.19 -21.32 4.89
C MET A 52 15.50 -22.48 3.93
N TYR A 53 16.58 -22.40 3.14
CA TYR A 53 17.00 -23.50 2.27
C TYR A 53 17.45 -24.74 3.06
N VAL A 54 18.17 -24.57 4.17
CA VAL A 54 18.55 -25.67 5.07
C VAL A 54 17.32 -26.33 5.67
N ASN A 55 16.31 -25.54 6.09
CA ASN A 55 15.06 -26.05 6.62
C ASN A 55 14.30 -26.90 5.57
N TRP A 56 14.21 -26.44 4.32
CA TRP A 56 13.62 -27.25 3.24
C TRP A 56 14.43 -28.53 2.97
N GLY A 57 15.76 -28.46 3.05
CA GLY A 57 16.62 -29.64 2.93
C GLY A 57 16.35 -30.69 4.02
N LEU A 58 16.22 -30.26 5.28
CA LEU A 58 15.85 -31.14 6.40
C LEU A 58 14.44 -31.71 6.24
N LEU A 59 13.50 -30.89 5.74
CA LEU A 59 12.14 -31.33 5.46
C LEU A 59 12.11 -32.41 4.38
N CYS A 60 12.88 -32.26 3.31
CA CYS A 60 13.03 -33.31 2.28
C CYS A 60 13.50 -34.64 2.87
N ILE A 61 14.49 -34.61 3.77
CA ILE A 61 14.99 -35.83 4.43
C ILE A 61 13.90 -36.44 5.31
N ALA A 62 13.16 -35.64 6.09
CA ALA A 62 12.09 -36.13 6.95
C ALA A 62 10.93 -36.77 6.16
N PHE A 63 10.62 -36.26 4.97
CA PHE A 63 9.56 -36.82 4.12
C PHE A 63 9.97 -38.08 3.36
N ILE A 64 11.27 -38.40 3.25
CA ILE A 64 11.74 -39.68 2.68
C ILE A 64 11.33 -40.86 3.56
N ASP A 65 11.32 -40.68 4.88
CA ASP A 65 10.92 -41.74 5.83
C ASP A 65 9.40 -41.97 5.89
N LEU A 66 8.60 -41.09 5.27
CA LEU A 66 7.15 -41.24 5.18
C LEU A 66 6.77 -42.07 3.95
N ASP A 67 6.41 -43.34 4.17
CA ASP A 67 5.93 -44.31 3.17
C ASP A 67 4.49 -43.98 2.70
N SER A 68 4.29 -42.77 2.18
CA SER A 68 3.02 -42.29 1.66
C SER A 68 3.21 -41.68 0.28
N HIS A 69 2.31 -42.04 -0.63
CA HIS A 69 2.31 -41.52 -2.01
C HIS A 69 1.93 -40.02 -2.07
N PHE A 70 1.39 -39.46 -0.97
CA PHE A 70 1.04 -38.04 -0.84
C PHE A 70 2.17 -37.16 -0.29
N SER A 71 3.28 -37.74 0.19
CA SER A 71 4.44 -37.02 0.70
C SER A 71 4.96 -35.90 -0.22
N PRO A 72 5.14 -36.09 -1.56
CA PRO A 72 5.64 -35.01 -2.43
C PRO A 72 4.65 -33.86 -2.60
N VAL A 73 3.34 -34.13 -2.54
CA VAL A 73 2.30 -33.09 -2.67
C VAL A 73 2.28 -32.19 -1.43
N LEU A 74 2.39 -32.77 -0.24
CA LEU A 74 2.47 -32.02 1.01
C LEU A 74 3.77 -31.20 1.09
N LEU A 75 4.90 -31.79 0.71
CA LEU A 75 6.18 -31.10 0.65
C LEU A 75 6.12 -29.89 -0.29
N PHE A 76 5.53 -30.06 -1.49
CA PHE A 76 5.34 -28.96 -2.44
C PHE A 76 4.49 -27.83 -1.83
N LEU A 77 3.40 -28.15 -1.14
CA LEU A 77 2.54 -27.15 -0.51
C LEU A 77 3.27 -26.37 0.58
N VAL A 78 4.07 -27.04 1.42
CA VAL A 78 4.86 -26.37 2.48
C VAL A 78 5.90 -25.44 1.87
N ILE A 79 6.61 -25.87 0.83
CA ILE A 79 7.58 -25.02 0.12
C ILE A 79 6.87 -23.85 -0.54
N PHE A 80 5.75 -24.07 -1.23
CA PHE A 80 4.98 -23.03 -1.90
C PHE A 80 4.52 -21.93 -0.93
N VAL A 81 3.95 -22.32 0.23
CA VAL A 81 3.55 -21.36 1.27
C VAL A 81 4.76 -20.62 1.84
N SER A 82 5.86 -21.32 2.11
CA SER A 82 7.08 -20.71 2.65
C SER A 82 7.71 -19.69 1.68
N VAL A 83 7.75 -20.03 0.38
CA VAL A 83 8.20 -19.12 -0.68
C VAL A 83 7.26 -17.90 -0.77
N GLY A 84 5.95 -18.13 -0.75
CA GLY A 84 4.97 -17.04 -0.82
C GLY A 84 5.12 -16.03 0.32
N ILE A 85 5.28 -16.52 1.56
CA ILE A 85 5.51 -15.65 2.73
C ILE A 85 6.81 -14.87 2.57
N ARG A 86 7.87 -15.50 2.03
CA ARG A 86 9.16 -14.85 1.82
C ARG A 86 9.07 -13.72 0.79
N GLU A 87 8.43 -13.94 -0.35
CA GLU A 87 8.25 -12.88 -1.37
C GLU A 87 7.43 -11.71 -0.83
N VAL A 88 6.34 -11.99 -0.11
CA VAL A 88 5.55 -10.95 0.56
C VAL A 88 6.39 -10.18 1.58
N ALA A 89 7.22 -10.87 2.37
CA ALA A 89 8.11 -10.21 3.32
C ALA A 89 9.12 -9.29 2.62
N VAL A 90 9.66 -9.69 1.46
CA VAL A 90 10.58 -8.86 0.68
C VAL A 90 9.88 -7.61 0.14
N SER A 91 8.69 -7.74 -0.43
CA SER A 91 7.92 -6.59 -0.90
C SER A 91 7.52 -5.62 0.23
N LEU A 92 7.40 -6.11 1.46
CA LEU A 92 7.08 -5.26 2.63
C LEU A 92 8.31 -4.55 3.23
N VAL A 93 9.54 -4.92 2.85
CA VAL A 93 10.77 -4.30 3.39
C VAL A 93 10.93 -2.85 2.91
N ASP A 94 10.53 -2.55 1.67
CA ASP A 94 10.61 -1.20 1.10
C ASP A 94 9.24 -0.70 0.60
N PRO A 95 8.36 -0.22 1.50
CA PRO A 95 6.98 0.14 1.15
C PRO A 95 6.85 1.45 0.35
N PHE A 96 7.96 2.14 0.08
CA PHE A 96 8.02 3.40 -0.66
C PHE A 96 8.81 3.26 -1.97
N GLY A 97 9.03 2.02 -2.41
CA GLY A 97 9.70 1.71 -3.66
C GLY A 97 8.84 2.03 -4.89
N LEU A 98 9.08 1.27 -5.96
CA LEU A 98 8.38 1.39 -7.23
C LEU A 98 7.54 0.13 -7.54
N ASP A 99 7.37 -0.75 -6.55
CA ASP A 99 6.63 -1.98 -6.70
C ASP A 99 5.12 -1.70 -6.75
N GLU A 100 4.36 -2.59 -7.39
CA GLU A 100 2.91 -2.41 -7.56
C GLU A 100 2.12 -2.46 -6.23
N VAL A 101 2.73 -3.01 -5.19
CA VAL A 101 2.16 -3.14 -3.85
C VAL A 101 2.57 -2.01 -2.90
N ASP A 102 3.38 -1.05 -3.37
CA ASP A 102 3.86 0.08 -2.59
C ASP A 102 2.83 1.20 -2.44
N PHE A 103 3.10 2.13 -1.52
CA PHE A 103 2.24 3.29 -1.33
C PHE A 103 2.35 4.27 -2.52
N PRO A 104 1.23 4.75 -3.11
CA PRO A 104 1.25 5.71 -4.22
C PRO A 104 1.57 7.14 -3.73
N ILE A 105 2.82 7.41 -3.36
CA ILE A 105 3.27 8.70 -2.79
C ILE A 105 2.98 9.86 -3.74
N GLN A 106 3.14 9.67 -5.05
CA GLN A 106 2.96 10.74 -6.05
C GLN A 106 1.50 11.23 -6.10
N GLN A 107 0.55 10.29 -6.02
CA GLN A 107 -0.87 10.63 -5.93
C GLN A 107 -1.15 11.37 -4.62
N TYR A 108 -0.65 10.86 -3.50
CA TYR A 108 -0.81 11.48 -2.18
C TYR A 108 -0.25 12.91 -2.13
N MET A 109 0.94 13.15 -2.68
CA MET A 109 1.56 14.48 -2.73
C MET A 109 0.77 15.44 -3.63
N THR A 110 0.19 14.94 -4.72
CA THR A 110 -0.67 15.74 -5.60
C THR A 110 -1.95 16.17 -4.87
N GLU A 111 -2.61 15.23 -4.19
CA GLU A 111 -3.81 15.51 -3.38
C GLU A 111 -3.50 16.53 -2.26
N LEU A 112 -2.41 16.32 -1.52
CA LEU A 112 -1.96 17.24 -0.47
C LEU A 112 -1.68 18.65 -1.03
N ARG A 113 -0.98 18.74 -2.18
CA ARG A 113 -0.69 20.02 -2.84
C ARG A 113 -1.98 20.72 -3.26
N THR A 114 -2.97 20.01 -3.78
CA THR A 114 -4.25 20.62 -4.17
C THR A 114 -5.04 21.12 -2.97
N ALA A 115 -5.07 20.39 -1.86
CA ALA A 115 -5.77 20.78 -0.65
C ALA A 115 -5.14 22.00 0.05
N VAL A 116 -3.81 22.05 0.13
CA VAL A 116 -3.10 23.22 0.65
C VAL A 116 -3.21 24.40 -0.30
N GLY A 117 -3.14 24.15 -1.61
CA GLY A 117 -3.33 25.17 -2.64
C GLY A 117 -4.70 25.83 -2.55
N SER A 118 -5.79 25.04 -2.42
CA SER A 118 -7.12 25.61 -2.25
C SER A 118 -7.23 26.45 -0.98
N LEU A 119 -6.62 26.00 0.13
CA LEU A 119 -6.61 26.77 1.38
C LEU A 119 -5.83 28.08 1.26
N ALA A 120 -4.76 28.13 0.46
CA ALA A 120 -3.93 29.31 0.29
C ALA A 120 -4.49 30.33 -0.70
N PHE A 121 -5.25 29.88 -1.71
CA PHE A 121 -5.84 30.74 -2.75
C PHE A 121 -7.29 31.16 -2.46
N ASP A 122 -8.06 30.41 -1.65
CA ASP A 122 -9.36 30.88 -1.12
C ASP A 122 -9.13 31.80 0.09
N ILE A 123 -8.84 33.08 -0.18
CA ILE A 123 -8.71 34.16 0.83
C ILE A 123 -10.08 34.69 1.30
N ASP A 124 -11.20 34.16 0.79
CA ASP A 124 -12.54 34.47 1.29
C ASP A 124 -12.90 33.58 2.51
N TRP A 125 -12.44 34.01 3.68
CA TRP A 125 -12.84 33.46 4.98
C TRP A 125 -14.19 34.07 5.45
N PRO A 126 -15.16 33.29 5.97
CA PRO A 126 -15.05 31.92 6.44
C PRO A 126 -15.73 30.88 5.52
N PRO A 127 -15.10 29.72 5.25
CA PRO A 127 -15.79 28.62 4.61
C PRO A 127 -16.71 27.95 5.63
N ASN A 128 -17.99 27.85 5.30
CA ASN A 128 -18.97 27.09 6.06
C ASN A 128 -18.51 25.62 6.10
N LEU A 129 -17.80 25.20 7.17
CA LEU A 129 -17.38 23.82 7.35
C LEU A 129 -18.62 22.94 7.59
N LYS A 130 -19.25 22.49 6.51
CA LYS A 130 -19.92 21.21 6.52
C LYS A 130 -18.82 20.17 6.43
N VAL A 131 -18.37 19.69 7.59
CA VAL A 131 -17.54 18.50 7.70
C VAL A 131 -18.29 17.38 6.98
N LYS A 132 -17.96 17.15 5.70
CA LYS A 132 -18.31 15.88 5.07
C LYS A 132 -17.48 14.87 5.82
N HIS A 133 -18.13 14.10 6.70
CA HIS A 133 -17.60 12.81 7.10
C HIS A 133 -17.25 12.09 5.81
N VAL A 134 -15.95 12.03 5.50
CA VAL A 134 -15.44 11.09 4.52
C VAL A 134 -15.73 9.74 5.14
N SER A 135 -16.92 9.21 4.86
CA SER A 135 -17.21 7.81 5.04
C SER A 135 -16.20 7.11 4.16
N ARG A 136 -15.08 6.69 4.75
CA ARG A 136 -14.20 5.69 4.15
C ARG A 136 -15.16 4.59 3.69
N LYS A 137 -15.31 4.42 2.38
CA LYS A 137 -15.97 3.22 1.88
C LYS A 137 -15.19 2.06 2.49
N PRO A 138 -15.82 1.14 3.22
CA PRO A 138 -15.12 -0.02 3.72
C PRO A 138 -14.47 -0.70 2.52
N ALA A 139 -13.20 -1.06 2.67
CA ALA A 139 -12.48 -1.87 1.71
C ALA A 139 -13.40 -3.03 1.32
N LYS A 140 -13.63 -3.22 0.01
CA LYS A 140 -14.37 -4.37 -0.49
C LYS A 140 -13.71 -5.61 0.10
N SER A 141 -14.45 -6.33 0.95
CA SER A 141 -14.01 -7.65 1.38
C SER A 141 -13.96 -8.54 0.14
N HIS A 142 -12.94 -9.40 0.12
CA HIS A 142 -12.57 -10.27 -0.98
C HIS A 142 -13.55 -11.47 -1.11
N ASP A 143 -14.86 -11.24 -0.96
CA ASP A 143 -15.90 -12.27 -1.04
C ASP A 143 -16.81 -12.14 -2.28
N ASP A 144 -16.63 -11.09 -3.09
CA ASP A 144 -17.35 -10.93 -4.37
C ASP A 144 -16.59 -11.57 -5.55
N ILE A 145 -16.19 -12.84 -5.41
CA ILE A 145 -15.90 -13.71 -6.56
C ILE A 145 -17.19 -14.48 -6.85
N LYS A 146 -18.05 -13.90 -7.71
CA LYS A 146 -19.17 -14.64 -8.29
C LYS A 146 -18.62 -15.57 -9.39
N ALA A 147 -18.81 -16.87 -9.20
CA ALA A 147 -18.49 -17.93 -10.14
C ALA A 147 -19.20 -17.74 -11.51
N PRO A 148 -18.63 -18.25 -12.62
CA PRO A 148 -19.16 -18.05 -13.97
C PRO A 148 -20.47 -18.81 -14.17
N GLU A 149 -21.52 -18.09 -14.57
CA GLU A 149 -22.80 -18.64 -14.97
C GLU A 149 -22.68 -19.15 -16.42
N GLN A 150 -22.75 -20.47 -16.57
CA GLN A 150 -22.95 -21.13 -17.86
C GLN A 150 -24.41 -20.95 -18.26
N ASP A 151 -24.66 -20.43 -19.45
CA ASP A 151 -25.87 -20.75 -20.20
C ASP A 151 -25.56 -20.84 -21.69
N GLY A 152 -25.87 -22.01 -22.24
CA GLY A 152 -25.73 -22.34 -23.65
C GLY A 152 -27.07 -22.35 -24.38
N HIS A 153 -26.97 -22.46 -25.72
CA HIS A 153 -28.03 -22.57 -26.75
C HIS A 153 -28.77 -21.26 -27.13
N GLY A 154 -28.85 -20.82 -28.39
CA GLY A 154 -28.32 -21.31 -29.65
C GLY A 154 -28.96 -20.60 -30.86
N ARG A 155 -28.18 -20.54 -31.95
CA ARG A 155 -28.53 -20.42 -33.40
C ARG A 155 -28.75 -19.04 -34.07
N SER A 156 -27.89 -18.86 -35.09
CA SER A 156 -28.19 -18.52 -36.50
C SER A 156 -28.28 -17.04 -36.91
N ALA A 157 -27.19 -16.50 -37.49
CA ALA A 157 -27.03 -16.33 -38.94
C ALA A 157 -25.84 -15.41 -39.28
N SER A 158 -24.92 -15.88 -40.11
CA SER A 158 -24.05 -15.05 -40.98
C SER A 158 -24.81 -14.78 -42.31
N PRO A 159 -24.30 -14.04 -43.33
CA PRO A 159 -22.95 -13.47 -43.51
C PRO A 159 -22.91 -12.05 -44.13
N THR A 160 -21.69 -11.49 -44.26
CA THR A 160 -21.12 -10.68 -45.39
C THR A 160 -20.24 -9.52 -44.90
N SER A 161 -18.92 -9.59 -45.14
CA SER A 161 -18.17 -8.86 -46.20
C SER A 161 -17.34 -7.74 -45.55
N SER A 162 -16.07 -7.97 -45.19
CA SER A 162 -14.86 -7.87 -46.02
C SER A 162 -14.15 -6.52 -45.86
N ARG A 163 -12.80 -6.58 -45.77
CA ARG A 163 -11.83 -5.49 -46.03
C ARG A 163 -11.75 -4.43 -44.90
N ILE A 164 -10.60 -4.09 -44.30
CA ILE A 164 -9.29 -3.74 -44.87
C ILE A 164 -8.20 -3.92 -43.78
N GLU A 165 -7.09 -4.54 -44.20
CA GLU A 165 -5.77 -4.52 -43.55
C GLU A 165 -5.17 -3.10 -43.52
N ARG A 166 -4.44 -2.74 -42.45
CA ARG A 166 -2.97 -2.56 -42.54
C ARG A 166 -2.34 -2.04 -41.26
N CYS A 167 -1.19 -2.66 -40.98
CA CYS A 167 -0.11 -2.18 -40.12
C CYS A 167 0.32 -0.75 -40.45
N VAL A 168 0.63 0.03 -39.42
CA VAL A 168 1.93 0.68 -39.20
C VAL A 168 2.23 0.60 -37.72
#